data_AF-A0A3S5Y007-F1
#
_entry.id   AF-A0A3S5Y007-F1
#
_cell.length_a   1.000
_cell.length_b   1.000
_cell.length_c   1.000
_cell.angle_alpha   90.00
_cell.angle_beta   90.00
_cell.angle_gamma   90.00
#
_symmetry.space_group_name_H-M   'P 1'
#
loop_
_entity.id
_entity.type
_entity.pdbx_description
1 polymer ?
#
loop_
_entity_poly.entity_id
_entity_poly.type
_entity_poly.pdbx_seq_one_letter_code
_entity_poly.pdbx_strand_id
1 'polypeptide(L)'
;MKKLLLALSTLVVTSSASTIVVSCSTKTKKQNIDSIERFLTAILHSKQNDQEPWTNDALEAELVNQKVDVAGGVSVKVSNEIKEGTFTNKQQSIVFIGNGTSKNIYKYSGSITLVYNFGGNKPAPKKKVTKEELTTTITGLKNFLDTIYFKSKNVVKNTFVSNANIPGTPAEGVVFKTVKVTILKSTESADPSIPKFTKFKLNGSIGIKDNDSEYYEFDDNVTEQDKAFICEGTIVDSVIIEDKVITKATESINNWIEAKNFNDYDDFKNKLLSQQKEILANEQIAIQNITNLAITENNANINSLYWTNQVSVNLKANAGYEFSKEVIENEQHKIKTDIKILKIESNPLKWHVLTSRDKKYIEPQFIQFNSAVNTSKIQKEYLTSQQITQEWNQENDKHQQKQFVESLNIFTGDDKDEKITKFVNTQYFTNTTAFNYGSQTSESLFKVDEILFFDKTQENLNKNIESVLGQTKSLNEFVSTSKALTKTTIKNTQNISYYVVFLTEDKDGNYKAANRTLNFLFQQVVMVD
;
A
#
# COMPACT_ATOMS: atom_id res chain seq x y z
N MET A 1 -0.65 12.09 38.66
CA MET A 1 -0.40 10.66 38.99
C MET A 1 -0.78 9.85 37.76
N LYS A 2 0.05 8.99 37.15
CA LYS A 2 0.67 7.72 37.60
C LYS A 2 -0.32 6.56 37.82
N LYS A 3 -0.34 5.62 36.86
CA LYS A 3 -0.65 4.17 36.98
C LYS A 3 -2.13 3.82 37.32
N LEU A 4 -2.67 2.61 37.11
CA LEU A 4 -2.22 1.27 36.64
C LEU A 4 -3.43 0.64 35.84
N LEU A 5 -3.44 -0.48 35.10
CA LEU A 5 -2.51 -1.58 34.77
C LEU A 5 -2.63 -1.99 33.27
N LEU A 6 -3.01 -3.24 32.96
CA LEU A 6 -3.08 -3.91 31.65
C LEU A 6 -4.28 -4.89 31.65
N ALA A 7 -4.78 -5.26 30.45
CA ALA A 7 -5.23 -6.64 30.14
C ALA A 7 -5.40 -6.89 28.62
N LEU A 8 -4.39 -6.58 27.79
CA LEU A 8 -4.37 -7.05 26.39
C LEU A 8 -3.53 -8.34 26.32
N SER A 9 -4.14 -9.47 25.96
CA SER A 9 -3.47 -10.78 25.94
C SER A 9 -2.56 -10.92 24.71
N THR A 10 -1.35 -10.37 24.81
CA THR A 10 -0.23 -10.78 23.96
C THR A 10 0.06 -12.27 24.14
N LEU A 11 0.67 -12.89 23.13
CA LEU A 11 1.20 -14.25 23.25
C LEU A 11 2.44 -14.20 24.17
N VAL A 12 2.25 -14.45 25.47
CA VAL A 12 3.34 -14.34 26.45
C VAL A 12 4.28 -15.53 26.35
N VAL A 13 5.36 -15.36 25.59
CA VAL A 13 6.58 -16.18 25.72
C VAL A 13 7.31 -15.71 26.99
N THR A 14 7.07 -16.36 28.13
CA THR A 14 7.83 -16.11 29.37
C THR A 14 9.24 -16.72 29.29
N SER A 15 10.11 -16.09 28.51
CA SER A 15 11.57 -16.19 28.72
C SER A 15 12.21 -14.86 28.31
N SER A 16 12.91 -14.22 29.25
CA SER A 16 13.45 -12.87 29.10
C SER A 16 14.74 -12.84 28.28
N ALA A 17 14.62 -12.95 26.96
CA ALA A 17 15.64 -12.58 25.98
C ALA A 17 14.95 -12.18 24.66
N SER A 18 15.48 -11.19 23.94
CA SER A 18 14.82 -10.59 22.77
C SER A 18 14.71 -11.56 21.57
N THR A 19 13.59 -12.28 21.46
CA THR A 19 13.30 -13.22 20.37
C THR A 19 12.89 -12.48 19.08
N ILE A 20 13.84 -11.82 18.43
CA ILE A 20 13.66 -11.24 17.10
C ILE A 20 13.59 -12.40 16.09
N VAL A 21 12.37 -12.80 15.72
CA VAL A 21 12.11 -13.69 14.58
C VAL A 21 11.96 -12.82 13.34
N VAL A 22 12.90 -12.92 12.41
CA VAL A 22 12.85 -12.17 11.14
C VAL A 22 11.83 -12.85 10.22
N SER A 23 10.59 -12.35 10.25
CA SER A 23 9.47 -12.83 9.45
C SER A 23 9.13 -11.87 8.30
N CYS A 24 8.95 -12.40 7.10
CA CYS A 24 8.49 -11.67 5.92
C CYS A 24 7.27 -12.35 5.30
N SER A 25 6.06 -11.88 5.61
CA SER A 25 4.83 -12.22 4.89
C SER A 25 3.72 -11.17 5.13
N THR A 26 2.61 -11.25 4.39
CA THR A 26 1.76 -10.08 4.05
C THR A 26 0.25 -10.32 4.24
N LYS A 27 -0.51 -9.22 4.23
CA LYS A 27 -1.99 -9.11 4.10
C LYS A 27 -2.83 -10.21 4.77
N THR A 28 -3.37 -9.91 5.95
CA THR A 28 -4.38 -10.72 6.64
C THR A 28 -5.71 -10.80 5.85
N LYS A 29 -5.89 -11.90 5.10
CA LYS A 29 -7.21 -12.35 4.64
C LYS A 29 -8.04 -12.75 5.88
N LYS A 30 -9.32 -12.37 5.93
CA LYS A 30 -10.24 -12.84 6.98
C LYS A 30 -10.45 -14.36 6.88
N GLN A 31 -10.70 -15.01 8.00
CA GLN A 31 -10.99 -16.45 8.02
C GLN A 31 -12.44 -16.68 7.56
N ASN A 32 -12.73 -17.87 7.03
CA ASN A 32 -14.11 -18.29 6.79
C ASN A 32 -14.70 -18.79 8.13
N ILE A 33 -15.94 -18.48 8.44
CA ILE A 33 -16.61 -18.93 9.67
C ILE A 33 -16.74 -20.45 9.73
N ASP A 34 -16.78 -21.12 8.58
CA ASP A 34 -16.72 -22.58 8.45
C ASP A 34 -15.46 -23.14 9.14
N SER A 35 -14.35 -22.39 9.19
CA SER A 35 -13.12 -22.83 9.88
C SER A 35 -13.20 -22.80 11.41
N ILE A 36 -14.35 -22.42 11.99
CA ILE A 36 -14.65 -22.55 13.42
C ILE A 36 -15.92 -23.38 13.68
N GLU A 37 -16.38 -24.19 12.72
CA GLU A 37 -17.52 -25.12 12.83
C GLU A 37 -17.61 -25.82 14.19
N ARG A 38 -16.50 -26.43 14.64
CA ARG A 38 -16.46 -27.12 15.93
C ARG A 38 -16.69 -26.18 17.11
N PHE A 39 -16.12 -24.98 17.11
CA PHE A 39 -16.27 -24.06 18.25
C PHE A 39 -17.71 -23.56 18.35
N LEU A 40 -18.34 -23.26 17.20
CA LEU A 40 -19.77 -22.97 17.13
C LEU A 40 -20.61 -24.17 17.60
N THR A 41 -20.27 -25.39 17.19
CA THR A 41 -20.91 -26.63 17.65
C THR A 41 -20.74 -26.85 19.15
N ALA A 42 -19.58 -26.54 19.72
CA ALA A 42 -19.34 -26.64 21.16
C ALA A 42 -20.18 -25.62 21.94
N ILE A 43 -20.30 -24.40 21.43
CA ILE A 43 -21.13 -23.34 22.02
C ILE A 43 -22.62 -23.69 21.93
N LEU A 44 -23.08 -24.33 20.85
CA LEU A 44 -24.45 -24.84 20.78
C LEU A 44 -24.77 -25.79 21.93
N HIS A 45 -23.82 -26.66 22.30
CA HIS A 45 -23.98 -27.66 23.36
C HIS A 45 -23.43 -27.22 24.74
N SER A 46 -22.94 -25.98 24.90
CA SER A 46 -22.57 -25.41 26.22
C SER A 46 -23.79 -24.95 27.03
N LYS A 47 -24.98 -24.94 26.42
CA LYS A 47 -26.22 -24.45 27.01
C LYS A 47 -26.61 -25.24 28.26
N GLN A 48 -26.58 -24.58 29.42
CA GLN A 48 -26.87 -25.21 30.73
C GLN A 48 -28.31 -25.75 30.88
N ASN A 49 -29.27 -25.18 30.14
CA ASN A 49 -30.61 -25.76 29.99
C ASN A 49 -30.75 -26.32 28.58
N ASP A 50 -30.51 -27.62 28.44
CA ASP A 50 -30.57 -28.37 27.18
C ASP A 50 -32.01 -28.69 26.74
N GLN A 51 -33.04 -28.43 27.55
CA GLN A 51 -34.43 -28.79 27.23
C GLN A 51 -35.10 -27.83 26.23
N GLU A 52 -34.49 -26.65 26.02
CA GLU A 52 -35.03 -25.55 25.22
C GLU A 52 -34.16 -25.26 23.98
N PRO A 53 -34.73 -24.78 22.85
CA PRO A 53 -33.97 -24.36 21.67
C PRO A 53 -33.17 -23.07 21.93
N TRP A 54 -32.25 -22.71 21.02
CA TRP A 54 -31.61 -21.39 21.01
C TRP A 54 -32.53 -20.33 20.38
N THR A 55 -32.38 -19.09 20.83
CA THR A 55 -32.84 -17.88 20.13
C THR A 55 -31.62 -17.16 19.54
N ASN A 56 -31.82 -16.30 18.53
CA ASN A 56 -30.72 -15.52 17.93
C ASN A 56 -29.96 -14.73 19.00
N ASP A 57 -30.67 -13.88 19.74
CA ASP A 57 -30.11 -12.95 20.72
C ASP A 57 -29.31 -13.66 21.82
N ALA A 58 -29.82 -14.79 22.33
CA ALA A 58 -29.14 -15.56 23.37
C ALA A 58 -27.86 -16.24 22.84
N LEU A 59 -27.89 -16.75 21.60
CA LEU A 59 -26.72 -17.38 20.99
C LEU A 59 -25.69 -16.34 20.54
N GLU A 60 -26.09 -15.21 19.98
CA GLU A 60 -25.18 -14.08 19.68
C GLU A 60 -24.51 -13.54 20.95
N ALA A 61 -25.25 -13.41 22.06
CA ALA A 61 -24.68 -13.05 23.36
C ALA A 61 -23.66 -14.08 23.86
N GLU A 62 -23.93 -15.39 23.72
CA GLU A 62 -22.99 -16.44 24.13
C GLU A 62 -21.75 -16.50 23.22
N LEU A 63 -21.87 -16.27 21.90
CA LEU A 63 -20.72 -16.16 21.00
C LEU A 63 -19.77 -15.02 21.44
N VAL A 64 -20.31 -13.89 21.92
CA VAL A 64 -19.53 -12.77 22.47
C VAL A 64 -18.94 -13.11 23.84
N ASN A 65 -19.70 -13.77 24.73
CA ASN A 65 -19.25 -14.24 26.04
C ASN A 65 -18.05 -15.20 25.92
N GLN A 66 -18.14 -16.15 24.99
CA GLN A 66 -17.10 -17.12 24.62
C GLN A 66 -16.00 -16.52 23.72
N LYS A 67 -16.06 -15.20 23.46
CA LYS A 67 -15.04 -14.41 22.75
C LYS A 67 -14.77 -14.86 21.30
N VAL A 68 -15.75 -15.53 20.67
CA VAL A 68 -15.73 -15.91 19.24
C VAL A 68 -15.41 -14.68 18.41
N ASP A 69 -16.15 -13.60 18.62
CA ASP A 69 -15.84 -12.26 18.10
C ASP A 69 -16.40 -11.19 19.05
N VAL A 70 -16.21 -9.91 18.72
CA VAL A 70 -16.93 -8.81 19.37
C VAL A 70 -18.39 -8.76 18.89
N ALA A 71 -19.24 -8.02 19.60
CA ALA A 71 -20.66 -7.85 19.24
C ALA A 71 -20.84 -7.39 17.78
N GLY A 72 -21.75 -8.07 17.06
CA GLY A 72 -21.99 -7.89 15.64
C GLY A 72 -20.96 -8.54 14.70
N GLY A 73 -19.90 -9.19 15.20
CA GLY A 73 -18.90 -9.86 14.36
C GLY A 73 -19.38 -11.18 13.74
N VAL A 74 -20.26 -11.88 14.44
CA VAL A 74 -21.02 -13.04 13.94
C VAL A 74 -22.51 -12.77 14.20
N SER A 75 -23.37 -13.11 13.24
CA SER A 75 -24.82 -13.08 13.39
C SER A 75 -25.44 -14.48 13.21
N VAL A 76 -26.61 -14.69 13.82
CA VAL A 76 -27.28 -15.98 13.94
C VAL A 76 -28.67 -15.93 13.31
N LYS A 77 -29.08 -17.02 12.67
CA LYS A 77 -30.47 -17.29 12.28
C LYS A 77 -30.86 -18.69 12.72
N VAL A 78 -31.54 -18.79 13.85
CA VAL A 78 -32.14 -20.05 14.32
C VAL A 78 -33.42 -20.39 13.54
N SER A 79 -33.69 -21.67 13.38
CA SER A 79 -34.96 -22.17 12.86
C SER A 79 -36.07 -22.06 13.92
N ASN A 80 -37.26 -21.60 13.49
CA ASN A 80 -38.50 -21.71 14.26
C ASN A 80 -39.12 -23.12 14.13
N GLU A 81 -38.81 -23.85 13.06
CA GLU A 81 -39.17 -25.26 12.94
C GLU A 81 -38.23 -26.10 13.80
N ILE A 82 -38.81 -26.76 14.80
CA ILE A 82 -38.16 -27.78 15.64
C ILE A 82 -38.65 -29.15 15.18
N LYS A 83 -37.72 -30.08 14.95
CA LYS A 83 -38.04 -31.45 14.51
C LYS A 83 -37.86 -32.43 15.67
N GLU A 84 -38.68 -33.47 15.70
CA GLU A 84 -38.45 -34.61 16.58
C GLU A 84 -37.26 -35.43 16.09
N GLY A 85 -36.36 -35.79 16.99
CA GLY A 85 -35.22 -36.66 16.76
C GLY A 85 -35.47 -38.06 17.32
N THR A 86 -34.50 -38.95 17.15
CA THR A 86 -34.63 -40.35 17.58
C THR A 86 -34.64 -40.49 19.11
N PHE A 87 -35.79 -40.92 19.64
CA PHE A 87 -36.08 -41.42 21.00
C PHE A 87 -36.23 -40.41 22.14
N THR A 88 -35.42 -39.34 22.24
CA THR A 88 -35.57 -38.32 23.32
C THR A 88 -35.31 -36.87 22.92
N ASN A 89 -34.62 -36.65 21.80
CA ASN A 89 -34.02 -35.36 21.48
C ASN A 89 -34.84 -34.58 20.45
N LYS A 90 -34.83 -33.25 20.54
CA LYS A 90 -35.34 -32.30 19.53
C LYS A 90 -34.19 -31.78 18.68
N GLN A 91 -34.49 -31.31 17.46
CA GLN A 91 -33.50 -30.74 16.54
C GLN A 91 -33.87 -29.33 16.09
N GLN A 92 -32.89 -28.43 16.07
CA GLN A 92 -32.99 -27.07 15.53
C GLN A 92 -31.86 -26.82 14.52
N SER A 93 -32.21 -26.35 13.32
CA SER A 93 -31.21 -25.86 12.35
C SER A 93 -30.83 -24.41 12.66
N ILE A 94 -29.55 -24.06 12.59
CA ILE A 94 -29.03 -22.74 12.97
C ILE A 94 -27.95 -22.31 11.95
N VAL A 95 -28.14 -21.14 11.34
CA VAL A 95 -27.17 -20.53 10.42
C VAL A 95 -26.34 -19.49 11.15
N PHE A 96 -25.02 -19.59 11.08
CA PHE A 96 -24.07 -18.59 11.56
C PHE A 96 -23.48 -17.83 10.37
N ILE A 97 -23.33 -16.51 10.49
CA ILE A 97 -22.87 -15.61 9.42
C ILE A 97 -21.73 -14.75 9.97
N GLY A 98 -20.56 -14.81 9.36
CA GLY A 98 -19.42 -13.96 9.70
C GLY A 98 -19.48 -12.62 8.97
N ASN A 99 -19.49 -11.52 9.72
CA ASN A 99 -19.66 -10.16 9.17
C ASN A 99 -18.31 -9.47 8.81
N GLY A 100 -17.22 -10.22 8.81
CA GLY A 100 -15.86 -9.76 8.55
C GLY A 100 -15.62 -9.31 7.11
N THR A 101 -15.06 -8.10 6.98
CA THR A 101 -14.65 -7.49 5.70
C THR A 101 -13.22 -6.95 5.81
N SER A 102 -12.60 -6.59 4.68
CA SER A 102 -11.30 -5.91 4.68
C SER A 102 -11.31 -4.51 5.33
N LYS A 103 -12.47 -4.00 5.75
CA LYS A 103 -12.67 -2.66 6.33
C LYS A 103 -13.04 -2.66 7.82
N ASN A 104 -13.26 -3.82 8.46
CA ASN A 104 -13.71 -3.91 9.85
C ASN A 104 -12.83 -4.83 10.70
N ILE A 105 -13.04 -4.80 12.02
CA ILE A 105 -12.22 -5.53 13.01
C ILE A 105 -12.58 -7.01 13.14
N TYR A 106 -13.80 -7.40 12.78
CA TYR A 106 -14.34 -8.76 12.94
C TYR A 106 -13.47 -9.83 12.27
N LYS A 107 -13.39 -11.02 12.85
CA LYS A 107 -12.42 -12.08 12.51
C LYS A 107 -12.88 -12.94 11.32
N TYR A 108 -14.16 -13.30 11.29
CA TYR A 108 -14.73 -14.32 10.41
C TYR A 108 -15.65 -13.74 9.34
N SER A 109 -15.71 -14.42 8.19
CA SER A 109 -16.51 -14.07 7.01
C SER A 109 -17.20 -15.32 6.46
N GLY A 110 -18.25 -15.20 5.64
CA GLY A 110 -18.96 -16.38 5.09
C GLY A 110 -20.12 -16.86 5.98
N SER A 111 -20.59 -18.10 5.79
CA SER A 111 -21.73 -18.63 6.56
C SER A 111 -21.82 -20.16 6.59
N ILE A 112 -22.00 -20.73 7.78
CA ILE A 112 -22.20 -22.17 8.02
C ILE A 112 -23.59 -22.46 8.61
N THR A 113 -24.16 -23.63 8.28
CA THR A 113 -25.41 -24.12 8.88
C THR A 113 -25.14 -25.36 9.71
N LEU A 114 -25.55 -25.36 10.98
CA LEU A 114 -25.34 -26.44 11.94
C LEU A 114 -26.67 -26.94 12.51
N VAL A 115 -26.71 -28.20 12.95
CA VAL A 115 -27.88 -28.80 13.61
C VAL A 115 -27.59 -28.94 15.11
N TYR A 116 -28.32 -28.18 15.91
CA TYR A 116 -28.35 -28.33 17.36
C TYR A 116 -29.29 -29.46 17.74
N ASN A 117 -28.80 -30.43 18.52
CA ASN A 117 -29.60 -31.50 19.11
C ASN A 117 -29.75 -31.22 20.60
N PHE A 118 -30.98 -31.20 21.11
CA PHE A 118 -31.28 -30.75 22.46
C PHE A 118 -32.31 -31.64 23.16
N GLY A 119 -32.29 -31.68 24.48
CA GLY A 119 -33.04 -32.61 25.32
C GLY A 119 -32.39 -33.99 25.44
N GLY A 120 -31.59 -34.19 26.49
CA GLY A 120 -31.09 -35.50 26.92
C GLY A 120 -29.58 -35.54 27.16
N ASN A 121 -29.18 -35.72 28.42
CA ASN A 121 -27.78 -35.73 28.89
C ASN A 121 -26.85 -36.69 28.14
N LYS A 122 -26.08 -36.17 27.17
CA LYS A 122 -24.79 -36.70 26.73
C LYS A 122 -23.83 -35.54 26.41
N PRO A 123 -22.54 -35.66 26.73
CA PRO A 123 -21.51 -34.78 26.15
C PRO A 123 -21.52 -34.86 24.62
N ALA A 124 -21.12 -33.78 23.95
CA ALA A 124 -20.86 -33.83 22.52
C ALA A 124 -19.77 -34.87 22.20
N PRO A 125 -19.86 -35.61 21.07
CA PRO A 125 -18.80 -36.51 20.65
C PRO A 125 -17.51 -35.73 20.39
N LYS A 126 -16.36 -36.33 20.73
CA LYS A 126 -15.06 -35.72 20.45
C LYS A 126 -14.89 -35.54 18.95
N LYS A 127 -14.27 -34.43 18.51
CA LYS A 127 -13.84 -34.35 17.12
C LYS A 127 -12.60 -35.23 16.94
N LYS A 128 -12.74 -36.20 16.04
CA LYS A 128 -11.67 -36.99 15.47
C LYS A 128 -10.73 -36.11 14.62
N VAL A 129 -9.45 -36.19 14.91
CA VAL A 129 -8.35 -35.65 14.09
C VAL A 129 -7.99 -36.68 13.03
N THR A 130 -8.06 -36.26 11.77
CA THR A 130 -7.92 -37.12 10.59
C THR A 130 -6.48 -37.23 10.08
N LYS A 131 -6.23 -38.24 9.24
CA LYS A 131 -4.96 -38.42 8.53
C LYS A 131 -4.59 -37.25 7.60
N GLU A 132 -5.58 -36.59 7.00
CA GLU A 132 -5.37 -35.42 6.15
C GLU A 132 -4.95 -34.19 6.97
N GLU A 133 -5.58 -33.96 8.12
CA GLU A 133 -5.20 -32.92 9.08
C GLU A 133 -3.77 -33.10 9.61
N LEU A 134 -3.34 -34.35 9.88
CA LEU A 134 -1.95 -34.65 10.25
C LEU A 134 -0.97 -34.43 9.09
N THR A 135 -1.32 -34.88 7.88
CA THR A 135 -0.50 -34.65 6.67
C THR A 135 -0.31 -33.16 6.39
N THR A 136 -1.38 -32.37 6.58
CA THR A 136 -1.36 -30.91 6.47
C THR A 136 -0.48 -30.28 7.55
N THR A 137 -0.61 -30.73 8.80
CA THR A 137 0.21 -30.28 9.95
C THR A 137 1.71 -30.52 9.72
N ILE A 138 2.09 -31.71 9.26
CA ILE A 138 3.49 -32.07 8.98
C ILE A 138 4.05 -31.26 7.81
N THR A 139 3.24 -31.04 6.77
CA THR A 139 3.61 -30.20 5.62
C THR A 139 3.79 -28.73 6.01
N GLY A 140 2.90 -28.20 6.85
CA GLY A 140 2.98 -26.83 7.39
C GLY A 140 4.19 -26.63 8.29
N LEU A 141 4.47 -27.58 9.19
CA LEU A 141 5.70 -27.62 10.01
C LEU A 141 6.95 -27.61 9.14
N LYS A 142 6.99 -28.43 8.07
CA LYS A 142 8.12 -28.45 7.14
C LYS A 142 8.30 -27.09 6.46
N ASN A 143 7.24 -26.53 5.89
CA ASN A 143 7.28 -25.23 5.21
C ASN A 143 7.74 -24.09 6.15
N PHE A 144 7.38 -24.15 7.44
CA PHE A 144 7.88 -23.23 8.46
C PHE A 144 9.39 -23.41 8.72
N LEU A 145 9.89 -24.64 8.82
CA LEU A 145 11.31 -24.94 9.04
C LEU A 145 12.21 -24.66 7.82
N ASP A 146 11.65 -24.79 6.61
CA ASP A 146 12.32 -24.41 5.35
C ASP A 146 12.41 -22.89 5.16
N THR A 147 11.61 -22.08 5.88
CA THR A 147 11.56 -20.61 5.76
C THR A 147 12.12 -19.84 6.95
N ILE A 148 12.28 -20.47 8.13
CA ILE A 148 12.74 -19.82 9.37
C ILE A 148 14.13 -20.31 9.80
N TYR A 149 15.01 -19.34 10.08
CA TYR A 149 16.34 -19.57 10.64
C TYR A 149 16.34 -19.31 12.15
N PHE A 150 17.01 -20.19 12.90
CA PHE A 150 17.09 -20.12 14.37
C PHE A 150 18.43 -19.57 14.83
N LYS A 151 18.43 -18.58 15.74
CA LYS A 151 19.66 -17.90 16.19
C LYS A 151 20.62 -18.74 17.04
N SER A 152 20.18 -19.88 17.60
CA SER A 152 21.09 -20.81 18.31
C SER A 152 20.48 -22.19 18.56
N LYS A 153 21.34 -23.14 18.90
CA LYS A 153 20.99 -24.50 19.38
C LYS A 153 20.08 -24.48 20.62
N ASN A 154 20.17 -23.44 21.46
CA ASN A 154 19.32 -23.30 22.64
C ASN A 154 17.93 -22.79 22.29
N VAL A 155 17.79 -21.87 21.32
CA VAL A 155 16.46 -21.44 20.84
C VAL A 155 15.72 -22.64 20.27
N VAL A 156 16.35 -23.44 19.39
CA VAL A 156 15.74 -24.66 18.82
C VAL A 156 15.26 -25.62 19.92
N LYS A 157 16.10 -25.93 20.92
CA LYS A 157 15.73 -26.81 22.04
C LYS A 157 14.56 -26.28 22.87
N ASN A 158 14.46 -24.96 23.04
CA ASN A 158 13.39 -24.33 23.82
C ASN A 158 12.09 -24.16 23.00
N THR A 159 12.17 -24.06 21.67
CA THR A 159 10.99 -24.02 20.79
C THR A 159 10.34 -25.39 20.62
N PHE A 160 11.14 -26.45 20.47
CA PHE A 160 10.65 -27.79 20.13
C PHE A 160 10.70 -28.72 21.35
N VAL A 161 9.70 -28.57 22.22
CA VAL A 161 9.47 -29.39 23.43
C VAL A 161 8.13 -30.13 23.35
N SER A 162 7.97 -31.20 24.13
CA SER A 162 6.68 -31.90 24.22
C SER A 162 5.57 -31.01 24.78
N ASN A 163 4.33 -31.28 24.36
CA ASN A 163 3.10 -30.51 24.62
C ASN A 163 3.11 -29.05 24.11
N ALA A 164 4.13 -28.63 23.37
CA ALA A 164 4.11 -27.35 22.66
C ALA A 164 3.27 -27.43 21.37
N ASN A 165 2.62 -26.30 21.04
CA ASN A 165 1.90 -26.12 19.78
C ASN A 165 2.87 -26.29 18.59
N ILE A 166 2.41 -26.98 17.54
CA ILE A 166 3.21 -27.16 16.31
C ILE A 166 3.14 -25.87 15.46
N PRO A 167 4.27 -25.27 15.03
CA PRO A 167 4.24 -24.10 14.15
C PRO A 167 3.90 -24.47 12.70
N GLY A 168 3.43 -23.47 11.93
CA GLY A 168 3.06 -23.66 10.51
C GLY A 168 1.64 -24.19 10.32
N THR A 169 0.64 -23.48 10.86
CA THR A 169 -0.81 -23.79 10.69
C THR A 169 -1.17 -25.26 10.92
N PRO A 170 -1.03 -25.76 12.16
CA PRO A 170 -1.39 -27.14 12.50
C PRO A 170 -2.91 -27.33 12.51
N ALA A 171 -3.33 -28.60 12.53
CA ALA A 171 -4.65 -28.97 12.99
C ALA A 171 -4.87 -28.48 14.43
N GLU A 172 -6.07 -28.01 14.73
CA GLU A 172 -6.42 -27.53 16.07
C GLU A 172 -6.36 -28.70 17.09
N GLY A 173 -5.94 -28.41 18.32
CA GLY A 173 -5.80 -29.37 19.43
C GLY A 173 -4.62 -30.35 19.35
N VAL A 174 -3.77 -30.27 18.32
CA VAL A 174 -2.59 -31.13 18.18
C VAL A 174 -1.29 -30.44 18.64
N VAL A 175 -0.42 -31.22 19.25
CA VAL A 175 0.87 -30.80 19.83
C VAL A 175 1.97 -31.81 19.52
N PHE A 176 3.22 -31.46 19.81
CA PHE A 176 4.31 -32.43 19.87
C PHE A 176 4.10 -33.40 21.06
N LYS A 177 3.66 -34.65 20.81
CA LYS A 177 3.62 -35.72 21.83
C LYS A 177 5.04 -36.08 22.26
N THR A 178 5.86 -36.42 21.27
CA THR A 178 7.29 -36.59 21.42
C THR A 178 8.01 -35.72 20.41
N VAL A 179 9.14 -35.13 20.78
CA VAL A 179 10.00 -34.39 19.85
C VAL A 179 11.46 -34.47 20.31
N LYS A 180 12.36 -34.71 19.36
CA LYS A 180 13.80 -34.84 19.57
C LYS A 180 14.55 -34.02 18.53
N VAL A 181 15.27 -33.01 19.00
CA VAL A 181 16.20 -32.20 18.21
C VAL A 181 17.55 -32.90 18.13
N THR A 182 17.99 -33.23 16.91
CA THR A 182 19.34 -33.73 16.63
C THR A 182 20.08 -32.69 15.79
N ILE A 183 21.14 -32.09 16.33
CA ILE A 183 21.98 -31.14 15.58
C ILE A 183 22.85 -31.95 14.60
N LEU A 184 22.85 -31.58 13.32
CA LEU A 184 23.69 -32.22 12.31
C LEU A 184 25.08 -31.53 12.28
N LYS A 185 26.07 -32.16 11.63
CA LYS A 185 27.37 -31.49 11.42
C LYS A 185 27.17 -30.25 10.54
N SER A 186 27.73 -29.13 10.96
CA SER A 186 27.86 -27.95 10.11
C SER A 186 28.81 -28.27 8.96
N THR A 187 28.51 -27.78 7.75
CA THR A 187 29.58 -27.38 6.83
C THR A 187 30.34 -26.23 7.49
N GLU A 188 31.67 -26.32 7.54
CA GLU A 188 32.48 -25.28 8.17
C GLU A 188 33.08 -24.37 7.11
N SER A 189 32.63 -23.11 7.09
CA SER A 189 33.44 -22.02 6.54
C SER A 189 34.59 -21.76 7.50
N ALA A 190 35.80 -21.62 6.97
CA ALA A 190 36.95 -21.10 7.72
C ALA A 190 36.97 -19.56 7.77
N ASP A 191 36.16 -18.90 6.93
CA ASP A 191 36.03 -17.44 6.87
C ASP A 191 34.93 -16.96 7.85
N PRO A 192 35.27 -16.14 8.86
CA PRO A 192 34.30 -15.62 9.84
C PRO A 192 33.38 -14.52 9.29
N SER A 193 33.59 -14.04 8.07
CA SER A 193 32.69 -13.10 7.38
C SER A 193 31.53 -13.79 6.65
N ILE A 194 31.53 -15.13 6.59
CA ILE A 194 30.49 -15.94 5.95
C ILE A 194 29.59 -16.60 7.02
N PRO A 195 28.25 -16.42 6.97
CA PRO A 195 27.32 -16.98 7.95
C PRO A 195 27.37 -18.50 8.06
N LYS A 196 27.38 -19.02 9.30
CA LYS A 196 27.46 -20.46 9.56
C LYS A 196 26.07 -21.08 9.69
N PHE A 197 25.63 -21.78 8.64
CA PHE A 197 24.37 -22.51 8.62
C PHE A 197 24.54 -23.94 9.17
N THR A 198 24.04 -24.19 10.38
CA THR A 198 24.00 -25.53 10.99
C THR A 198 22.61 -26.15 10.84
N LYS A 199 22.46 -27.20 10.03
CA LYS A 199 21.20 -27.96 9.95
C LYS A 199 20.90 -28.72 11.25
N PHE A 200 19.61 -28.86 11.58
CA PHE A 200 19.14 -29.75 12.64
C PHE A 200 17.96 -30.58 12.15
N LYS A 201 17.88 -31.82 12.62
CA LYS A 201 16.80 -32.76 12.33
C LYS A 201 15.85 -32.86 13.52
N LEU A 202 14.58 -32.60 13.26
CA LEU A 202 13.47 -32.90 14.14
C LEU A 202 12.94 -34.29 13.80
N ASN A 203 12.71 -35.10 14.83
CA ASN A 203 11.94 -36.34 14.75
C ASN A 203 11.00 -36.41 15.96
N GLY A 204 9.85 -37.05 15.80
CA GLY A 204 8.87 -37.13 16.88
C GLY A 204 7.52 -37.69 16.43
N SER A 205 6.52 -37.48 17.27
CA SER A 205 5.13 -37.83 17.00
C SER A 205 4.17 -36.72 17.44
N ILE A 206 3.07 -36.58 16.71
CA ILE A 206 1.95 -35.68 17.01
C ILE A 206 1.03 -36.36 18.03
N GLY A 207 0.48 -35.56 18.96
CA GLY A 207 -0.50 -35.99 19.95
C GLY A 207 -1.65 -35.00 20.04
N ILE A 208 -2.72 -35.42 20.71
CA ILE A 208 -3.72 -34.49 21.25
C ILE A 208 -3.09 -33.80 22.47
N LYS A 209 -3.39 -32.52 22.65
CA LYS A 209 -2.96 -31.72 23.81
C LYS A 209 -3.65 -32.21 25.09
N ASP A 210 -2.91 -32.35 26.18
CA ASP A 210 -3.39 -33.00 27.41
C ASP A 210 -4.72 -32.41 27.92
N ASN A 211 -4.79 -31.08 28.02
CA ASN A 211 -5.98 -30.35 28.49
C ASN A 211 -7.16 -30.37 27.49
N ASP A 212 -6.91 -30.72 26.23
CA ASP A 212 -7.93 -30.75 25.17
C ASP A 212 -8.47 -32.19 24.98
N SER A 213 -7.91 -33.19 25.69
CA SER A 213 -8.23 -34.61 25.52
C SER A 213 -9.68 -35.01 25.80
N GLU A 214 -10.49 -34.13 26.41
CA GLU A 214 -11.94 -34.30 26.56
C GLU A 214 -12.72 -34.00 25.28
N TYR A 215 -12.20 -33.16 24.37
CA TYR A 215 -12.89 -32.68 23.17
C TYR A 215 -12.31 -33.23 21.85
N TYR A 216 -11.13 -33.85 21.90
CA TYR A 216 -10.36 -34.30 20.74
C TYR A 216 -9.91 -35.75 20.91
N GLU A 217 -9.93 -36.51 19.83
CA GLU A 217 -9.29 -37.83 19.72
C GLU A 217 -8.75 -38.02 18.30
N PHE A 218 -8.04 -39.13 18.02
CA PHE A 218 -7.67 -39.48 16.65
C PHE A 218 -8.78 -40.32 16.01
N ASP A 219 -8.95 -40.23 14.69
CA ASP A 219 -9.82 -41.16 13.98
C ASP A 219 -9.26 -42.61 14.02
N ASP A 220 -10.13 -43.61 13.94
CA ASP A 220 -9.80 -45.03 14.16
C ASP A 220 -8.81 -45.58 13.11
N ASN A 221 -8.70 -44.90 11.96
CA ASN A 221 -7.79 -45.19 10.88
C ASN A 221 -6.38 -44.58 11.03
N VAL A 222 -6.13 -43.77 12.07
CA VAL A 222 -4.86 -43.02 12.22
C VAL A 222 -3.82 -43.83 12.99
N THR A 223 -2.85 -44.37 12.26
CA THR A 223 -1.74 -45.17 12.80
C THR A 223 -0.70 -44.30 13.53
N GLU A 224 0.21 -44.91 14.30
CA GLU A 224 1.35 -44.15 14.86
C GLU A 224 2.33 -43.69 13.75
N GLN A 225 2.37 -44.35 12.58
CA GLN A 225 3.10 -43.86 11.40
C GLN A 225 2.51 -42.55 10.87
N ASP A 226 1.18 -42.40 10.85
CA ASP A 226 0.51 -41.16 10.39
C ASP A 226 0.74 -39.98 11.35
N LYS A 227 1.05 -40.28 12.63
CA LYS A 227 1.40 -39.30 13.66
C LYS A 227 2.90 -38.99 13.68
N ALA A 228 3.74 -39.83 13.09
CA ALA A 228 5.19 -39.67 13.10
C ALA A 228 5.66 -38.60 12.11
N PHE A 229 6.61 -37.77 12.51
CA PHE A 229 7.17 -36.74 11.65
C PHE A 229 8.70 -36.74 11.66
N ILE A 230 9.27 -36.37 10.51
CA ILE A 230 10.69 -36.08 10.33
C ILE A 230 10.80 -34.81 9.50
N CYS A 231 11.44 -33.78 10.05
CA CYS A 231 11.65 -32.50 9.37
C CYS A 231 13.09 -32.01 9.63
N GLU A 232 13.58 -31.10 8.80
CA GLU A 232 14.86 -30.43 9.03
C GLU A 232 14.67 -28.93 9.07
N GLY A 233 15.40 -28.26 9.96
CA GLY A 233 15.44 -26.81 10.08
C GLY A 233 16.88 -26.30 10.07
N THR A 234 17.04 -24.99 10.10
CA THR A 234 18.36 -24.35 9.98
C THR A 234 18.63 -23.43 11.17
N ILE A 235 19.72 -23.68 11.90
CA ILE A 235 20.33 -22.69 12.79
C ILE A 235 21.26 -21.84 11.93
N VAL A 236 21.29 -20.53 12.17
CA VAL A 236 22.34 -19.66 11.62
C VAL A 236 23.03 -18.91 12.74
N ASP A 237 24.36 -19.05 12.78
CA ASP A 237 25.20 -18.18 13.59
C ASP A 237 25.48 -16.94 12.72
N SER A 238 24.76 -15.84 12.96
CA SER A 238 24.73 -14.68 12.07
C SER A 238 26.04 -13.88 12.10
N VAL A 239 26.45 -13.37 10.92
CA VAL A 239 27.51 -12.36 10.81
C VAL A 239 26.92 -10.98 11.05
N ILE A 240 27.56 -10.20 11.92
CA ILE A 240 27.11 -8.84 12.26
C ILE A 240 27.58 -7.85 11.20
N ILE A 241 26.64 -7.04 10.69
CA ILE A 241 26.88 -5.94 9.76
C ILE A 241 27.09 -4.67 10.59
N GLU A 242 28.34 -4.20 10.63
CA GLU A 242 28.70 -2.95 11.30
C GLU A 242 28.48 -1.71 10.43
N ASP A 243 28.50 -0.54 11.08
CA ASP A 243 28.31 0.80 10.50
C ASP A 243 29.05 0.99 9.16
N LYS A 244 30.31 0.55 9.09
CA LYS A 244 31.22 0.70 7.96
C LYS A 244 30.72 0.05 6.66
N VAL A 245 29.86 -0.97 6.76
CA VAL A 245 29.20 -1.58 5.59
C VAL A 245 28.07 -0.68 5.09
N ILE A 246 27.32 -0.07 6.01
CA ILE A 246 26.19 0.82 5.73
C ILE A 246 26.67 2.17 5.18
N THR A 247 27.77 2.72 5.71
CA THR A 247 28.43 3.93 5.20
C THR A 247 28.87 3.73 3.75
N LYS A 248 29.56 2.62 3.44
CA LYS A 248 29.92 2.27 2.05
C LYS A 248 28.72 2.11 1.13
N ALA A 249 27.64 1.47 1.60
CA ALA A 249 26.41 1.33 0.83
C ALA A 249 25.77 2.70 0.54
N THR A 250 25.82 3.62 1.50
CA THR A 250 25.35 5.01 1.37
C THR A 250 26.17 5.79 0.35
N GLU A 251 27.50 5.70 0.43
CA GLU A 251 28.43 6.29 -0.55
C GLU A 251 28.14 5.77 -1.97
N SER A 252 28.06 4.45 -2.16
CA SER A 252 27.79 3.86 -3.49
C SER A 252 26.41 4.25 -4.06
N ILE A 253 25.37 4.30 -3.21
CA ILE A 253 24.03 4.74 -3.64
C ILE A 253 24.05 6.22 -4.05
N ASN A 254 24.68 7.09 -3.25
CA ASN A 254 24.75 8.52 -3.55
C ASN A 254 25.58 8.80 -4.82
N ASN A 255 26.74 8.15 -4.98
CA ASN A 255 27.57 8.26 -6.19
C ASN A 255 26.80 7.82 -7.46
N TRP A 256 25.98 6.76 -7.35
CA TRP A 256 25.13 6.31 -8.46
C TRP A 256 23.94 7.24 -8.75
N ILE A 257 23.43 7.94 -7.73
CA ILE A 257 22.41 8.99 -7.87
C ILE A 257 23.01 10.22 -8.56
N GLU A 258 24.16 10.72 -8.10
CA GLU A 258 24.79 11.94 -8.64
C GLU A 258 25.17 11.81 -10.13
N ALA A 259 25.56 10.60 -10.55
CA ALA A 259 25.88 10.29 -11.95
C ALA A 259 24.64 10.22 -12.88
N LYS A 260 23.41 10.42 -12.37
CA LYS A 260 22.17 10.16 -13.11
C LYS A 260 21.09 11.22 -12.87
N ASN A 261 20.24 11.39 -13.87
CA ASN A 261 18.94 12.03 -13.73
C ASN A 261 17.84 10.99 -13.95
N PHE A 262 16.67 11.25 -13.38
CA PHE A 262 15.52 10.35 -13.40
C PHE A 262 14.30 11.04 -14.00
N ASN A 263 13.44 10.26 -14.64
CA ASN A 263 12.19 10.78 -15.21
C ASN A 263 11.23 11.20 -14.09
N ASP A 264 11.06 10.30 -13.12
CA ASP A 264 10.20 10.41 -11.96
C ASP A 264 10.71 9.48 -10.84
N TYR A 265 9.97 9.42 -9.73
CA TYR A 265 10.29 8.59 -8.57
C TYR A 265 10.28 7.07 -8.88
N ASP A 266 9.37 6.59 -9.74
CA ASP A 266 9.26 5.18 -10.07
C ASP A 266 10.35 4.75 -11.06
N ASP A 267 10.74 5.61 -12.00
CA ASP A 267 11.94 5.44 -12.83
C ASP A 267 13.21 5.29 -11.99
N PHE A 268 13.43 6.18 -11.01
CA PHE A 268 14.50 6.05 -10.01
C PHE A 268 14.44 4.70 -9.27
N LYS A 269 13.29 4.41 -8.65
CA LYS A 269 13.06 3.21 -7.83
C LYS A 269 13.29 1.93 -8.62
N ASN A 270 12.80 1.85 -9.86
CA ASN A 270 12.95 0.67 -10.72
C ASN A 270 14.40 0.50 -11.20
N LYS A 271 15.10 1.59 -11.56
CA LYS A 271 16.54 1.56 -11.88
C LYS A 271 17.38 1.12 -10.68
N LEU A 272 17.13 1.69 -9.50
CA LEU A 272 17.87 1.36 -8.28
C LEU A 272 17.62 -0.10 -7.84
N LEU A 273 16.37 -0.57 -7.84
CA LEU A 273 16.05 -1.95 -7.47
C LEU A 273 16.61 -2.99 -8.45
N SER A 274 16.66 -2.69 -9.75
CA SER A 274 17.23 -3.60 -10.76
C SER A 274 18.76 -3.63 -10.74
N GLN A 275 19.41 -2.49 -10.48
CA GLN A 275 20.88 -2.37 -10.44
C GLN A 275 21.48 -2.60 -9.04
N GLN A 276 20.69 -2.84 -7.99
CA GLN A 276 21.16 -2.87 -6.59
C GLN A 276 22.35 -3.83 -6.33
N LYS A 277 22.47 -4.95 -7.05
CA LYS A 277 23.60 -5.89 -6.88
C LYS A 277 24.94 -5.27 -7.30
N GLU A 278 24.93 -4.50 -8.38
CA GLU A 278 26.08 -3.77 -8.91
C GLU A 278 26.42 -2.57 -8.02
N ILE A 279 25.39 -1.82 -7.61
CA ILE A 279 25.53 -0.60 -6.78
C ILE A 279 26.06 -0.93 -5.38
N LEU A 280 25.48 -1.93 -4.72
CA LEU A 280 25.89 -2.29 -3.35
C LEU A 280 27.21 -3.07 -3.34
N ALA A 281 27.51 -3.85 -4.39
CA ALA A 281 28.68 -4.72 -4.52
C ALA A 281 28.95 -5.59 -3.26
N ASN A 282 27.88 -5.98 -2.56
CA ASN A 282 27.94 -6.56 -1.22
C ASN A 282 26.78 -7.54 -1.02
N GLU A 283 27.08 -8.77 -0.56
CA GLU A 283 26.09 -9.83 -0.38
C GLU A 283 25.40 -9.84 1.00
N GLN A 284 25.91 -9.05 1.95
CA GLN A 284 25.38 -8.98 3.32
C GLN A 284 24.06 -8.21 3.40
N ILE A 285 23.86 -7.26 2.47
CA ILE A 285 22.72 -6.34 2.43
C ILE A 285 21.94 -6.41 1.11
N ALA A 286 20.70 -5.95 1.13
CA ALA A 286 19.90 -5.68 -0.06
C ALA A 286 18.91 -4.55 0.23
N ILE A 287 18.35 -3.94 -0.82
CA ILE A 287 17.29 -2.94 -0.66
C ILE A 287 15.99 -3.67 -0.31
N GLN A 288 15.39 -3.32 0.83
CA GLN A 288 14.10 -3.86 1.26
C GLN A 288 12.94 -3.14 0.57
N ASN A 289 12.99 -1.81 0.58
CA ASN A 289 12.03 -0.93 -0.06
C ASN A 289 12.64 0.47 -0.26
N ILE A 290 11.97 1.27 -1.06
CA ILE A 290 12.27 2.69 -1.28
C ILE A 290 10.98 3.44 -0.97
N THR A 291 11.10 4.59 -0.29
CA THR A 291 9.98 5.45 0.10
C THR A 291 10.17 6.84 -0.49
N ASN A 292 9.16 7.37 -1.18
CA ASN A 292 9.10 8.78 -1.57
C ASN A 292 8.72 9.62 -0.35
N LEU A 293 9.45 10.69 -0.06
CA LEU A 293 9.18 11.55 1.10
C LEU A 293 8.58 12.90 0.67
N ALA A 294 9.38 13.76 0.04
CA ALA A 294 8.96 15.12 -0.31
C ALA A 294 9.65 15.64 -1.57
N ILE A 295 8.99 16.53 -2.31
CA ILE A 295 9.60 17.37 -3.33
C ILE A 295 9.91 18.74 -2.70
N THR A 296 11.12 19.23 -2.90
CA THR A 296 11.60 20.53 -2.40
C THR A 296 12.04 21.43 -3.54
N GLU A 297 11.58 22.68 -3.51
CA GLU A 297 12.02 23.75 -4.39
C GLU A 297 12.50 24.92 -3.54
N ASN A 298 13.57 25.58 -3.99
CA ASN A 298 14.18 26.73 -3.35
C ASN A 298 14.75 27.68 -4.43
N ASN A 299 15.14 28.88 -4.03
CA ASN A 299 15.59 29.91 -4.96
C ASN A 299 16.85 29.53 -5.77
N ALA A 300 17.62 28.51 -5.34
CA ALA A 300 18.78 28.02 -6.07
C ALA A 300 18.42 26.95 -7.13
N ASN A 301 17.34 26.18 -6.95
CA ASN A 301 16.89 25.16 -7.92
C ASN A 301 15.61 25.55 -8.70
N ILE A 302 15.04 26.74 -8.48
CA ILE A 302 13.83 27.23 -9.18
C ILE A 302 13.98 27.20 -10.72
N ASN A 303 15.18 27.55 -11.22
CA ASN A 303 15.55 27.54 -12.64
C ASN A 303 15.98 26.16 -13.18
N SER A 304 16.16 25.16 -12.32
CA SER A 304 16.47 23.77 -12.73
C SER A 304 15.32 23.15 -13.53
N LEU A 305 15.65 22.28 -14.50
CA LEU A 305 14.69 21.40 -15.19
C LEU A 305 14.23 20.21 -14.32
N TYR A 306 14.88 20.02 -13.17
CA TYR A 306 14.69 18.90 -12.24
C TYR A 306 14.22 19.39 -10.88
N TRP A 307 13.24 18.72 -10.28
CA TRP A 307 12.92 18.81 -8.86
C TRP A 307 14.04 18.17 -8.04
N THR A 308 14.30 18.70 -6.85
CA THR A 308 14.92 17.92 -5.78
C THR A 308 13.82 17.10 -5.10
N ASN A 309 13.93 15.77 -5.11
CA ASN A 309 12.99 14.88 -4.44
C ASN A 309 13.73 14.06 -3.37
N GLN A 310 13.37 14.27 -2.12
CA GLN A 310 13.89 13.50 -1.00
C GLN A 310 13.24 12.11 -0.95
N VAL A 311 14.09 11.09 -0.79
CA VAL A 311 13.70 9.68 -0.71
C VAL A 311 14.38 8.99 0.48
N SER A 312 13.83 7.85 0.90
CA SER A 312 14.45 6.94 1.87
C SER A 312 14.65 5.57 1.25
N VAL A 313 15.91 5.13 1.14
CA VAL A 313 16.29 3.79 0.69
C VAL A 313 16.53 2.93 1.92
N ASN A 314 15.62 1.99 2.18
CA ASN A 314 15.65 1.17 3.39
C ASN A 314 16.34 -0.18 3.08
N LEU A 315 17.47 -0.43 3.74
CA LEU A 315 18.24 -1.66 3.63
C LEU A 315 17.69 -2.75 4.55
N LYS A 316 17.87 -4.00 4.14
CA LYS A 316 17.75 -5.21 4.97
C LYS A 316 19.07 -5.97 4.96
N ALA A 317 19.34 -6.71 6.03
CA ALA A 317 20.30 -7.79 6.01
C ALA A 317 19.76 -8.96 5.15
N ASN A 318 20.65 -9.68 4.46
CA ASN A 318 20.33 -10.92 3.77
C ASN A 318 20.40 -12.13 4.72
N ALA A 319 19.99 -13.31 4.24
CA ALA A 319 19.91 -14.51 5.08
C ALA A 319 21.28 -14.85 5.71
N GLY A 320 21.30 -14.97 7.04
CA GLY A 320 22.52 -15.22 7.83
C GLY A 320 23.31 -13.98 8.24
N TYR A 321 22.87 -12.78 7.86
CA TYR A 321 23.44 -11.53 8.36
C TYR A 321 22.45 -10.81 9.29
N GLU A 322 22.97 -10.01 10.22
CA GLU A 322 22.15 -9.18 11.11
C GLU A 322 22.82 -7.81 11.31
N PHE A 323 22.05 -6.73 11.27
CA PHE A 323 22.56 -5.39 11.57
C PHE A 323 23.02 -5.30 13.02
N SER A 324 24.14 -4.62 13.27
CA SER A 324 24.57 -4.36 14.64
C SER A 324 23.56 -3.51 15.40
N LYS A 325 23.59 -3.59 16.74
CA LYS A 325 22.64 -2.86 17.61
C LYS A 325 22.66 -1.36 17.32
N GLU A 326 23.84 -0.82 17.03
CA GLU A 326 24.04 0.58 16.68
C GLU A 326 23.42 0.96 15.32
N VAL A 327 23.60 0.13 14.29
CA VAL A 327 22.98 0.32 12.96
C VAL A 327 21.45 0.33 13.03
N ILE A 328 20.88 -0.40 13.99
CA ILE A 328 19.43 -0.44 14.26
C ILE A 328 18.99 0.81 15.04
N GLU A 329 19.63 1.11 16.18
CA GLU A 329 19.22 2.20 17.08
C GLU A 329 19.45 3.61 16.48
N ASN A 330 20.50 3.79 15.68
CA ASN A 330 20.77 5.05 14.97
C ASN A 330 20.02 5.13 13.62
N GLU A 331 19.16 4.16 13.29
CA GLU A 331 18.45 4.01 12.01
C GLU A 331 19.33 4.10 10.74
N GLN A 332 20.64 3.84 10.83
CA GLN A 332 21.60 3.99 9.71
C GLN A 332 21.20 3.20 8.45
N HIS A 333 20.51 2.07 8.63
CA HIS A 333 19.96 1.25 7.56
C HIS A 333 18.86 1.95 6.72
N LYS A 334 18.40 3.15 7.09
CA LYS A 334 17.41 3.97 6.39
C LYS A 334 18.08 5.19 5.75
N ILE A 335 18.69 4.98 4.59
CA ILE A 335 19.47 6.01 3.88
C ILE A 335 18.51 7.08 3.35
N LYS A 336 18.59 8.30 3.92
CA LYS A 336 17.90 9.47 3.39
C LYS A 336 18.82 10.20 2.41
N THR A 337 18.31 10.48 1.22
CA THR A 337 19.07 11.13 0.14
C THR A 337 18.12 11.85 -0.82
N ASP A 338 18.67 12.76 -1.62
CA ASP A 338 17.91 13.61 -2.55
C ASP A 338 18.23 13.22 -4.00
N ILE A 339 17.20 12.95 -4.80
CA ILE A 339 17.32 12.61 -6.23
C ILE A 339 16.86 13.77 -7.12
N LYS A 340 17.37 13.80 -8.35
CA LYS A 340 16.93 14.72 -9.41
C LYS A 340 15.92 14.02 -10.32
N ILE A 341 14.65 14.36 -10.18
CA ILE A 341 13.57 13.92 -11.09
C ILE A 341 13.16 15.08 -12.00
N LEU A 342 12.76 14.84 -13.25
CA LEU A 342 12.29 15.90 -14.15
C LEU A 342 11.13 16.69 -13.52
N LYS A 343 10.97 17.97 -13.90
CA LYS A 343 9.79 18.78 -13.52
C LYS A 343 8.54 18.38 -14.33
N ILE A 344 8.13 17.13 -14.11
CA ILE A 344 6.93 16.48 -14.63
C ILE A 344 6.04 16.11 -13.43
N GLU A 345 4.79 16.56 -13.42
CA GLU A 345 3.86 16.30 -12.31
C GLU A 345 3.11 14.99 -12.49
N SER A 346 2.97 14.19 -11.43
CA SER A 346 2.15 12.97 -11.45
C SER A 346 0.64 13.28 -11.43
N ASN A 347 0.21 14.29 -10.66
CA ASN A 347 -1.19 14.67 -10.50
C ASN A 347 -1.61 15.68 -11.57
N PRO A 348 -2.75 15.49 -12.25
CA PRO A 348 -3.29 16.51 -13.16
C PRO A 348 -3.97 17.64 -12.40
N LEU A 349 -3.56 18.88 -12.69
CA LEU A 349 -4.41 20.05 -12.55
C LEU A 349 -5.62 19.93 -13.51
N LYS A 350 -6.70 20.66 -13.24
CA LYS A 350 -7.83 20.74 -14.20
C LYS A 350 -7.68 21.95 -15.09
N TRP A 351 -8.06 21.79 -16.36
CA TRP A 351 -8.15 22.89 -17.31
C TRP A 351 -9.51 22.84 -18.01
N HIS A 352 -10.36 23.85 -17.81
CA HIS A 352 -11.63 23.93 -18.51
C HIS A 352 -11.40 24.41 -19.96
N VAL A 353 -11.94 23.66 -20.93
CA VAL A 353 -11.89 24.01 -22.35
C VAL A 353 -13.30 24.40 -22.77
N LEU A 354 -13.53 25.67 -23.06
CA LEU A 354 -14.83 26.11 -23.54
C LEU A 354 -15.01 25.67 -25.00
N THR A 355 -16.20 25.20 -25.35
CA THR A 355 -16.53 24.81 -26.74
C THR A 355 -17.81 25.50 -27.22
N SER A 356 -17.78 26.09 -28.41
CA SER A 356 -18.94 26.75 -29.02
C SER A 356 -18.84 26.68 -30.54
N ARG A 357 -19.94 26.31 -31.23
CA ARG A 357 -20.03 26.23 -32.71
C ARG A 357 -18.78 25.57 -33.33
N ASP A 358 -18.45 24.37 -32.83
CA ASP A 358 -17.27 23.53 -33.13
C ASP A 358 -15.87 24.11 -32.81
N LYS A 359 -15.77 25.38 -32.38
CA LYS A 359 -14.52 25.99 -31.88
C LYS A 359 -14.21 25.53 -30.46
N LYS A 360 -12.90 25.50 -30.14
CA LYS A 360 -12.35 25.19 -28.81
C LYS A 360 -11.52 26.40 -28.34
N TYR A 361 -11.71 26.79 -27.09
CA TYR A 361 -10.99 27.87 -26.43
C TYR A 361 -10.16 27.26 -25.30
N ILE A 362 -8.83 27.20 -25.48
CA ILE A 362 -7.89 26.52 -24.59
C ILE A 362 -6.99 27.57 -23.96
N GLU A 363 -7.54 28.29 -22.99
CA GLU A 363 -6.94 29.50 -22.43
C GLU A 363 -6.46 29.27 -20.99
N PRO A 364 -5.19 29.59 -20.63
CA PRO A 364 -4.60 29.25 -19.33
C PRO A 364 -5.35 29.79 -18.11
N GLN A 365 -6.13 30.86 -18.26
CA GLN A 365 -7.01 31.45 -17.24
C GLN A 365 -8.06 30.45 -16.69
N PHE A 366 -8.28 29.34 -17.38
CA PHE A 366 -9.18 28.24 -16.99
C PHE A 366 -8.50 27.09 -16.24
N ILE A 367 -7.25 27.27 -15.79
CA ILE A 367 -6.51 26.31 -14.98
C ILE A 367 -6.90 26.44 -13.50
N GLN A 368 -7.41 25.36 -12.89
CA GLN A 368 -7.73 25.28 -11.46
C GLN A 368 -6.59 24.58 -10.69
N PHE A 369 -6.07 25.25 -9.66
CA PHE A 369 -5.07 24.70 -8.74
C PHE A 369 -5.71 24.00 -7.53
N ASN A 370 -5.13 22.87 -7.12
CA ASN A 370 -5.55 22.15 -5.92
C ASN A 370 -4.68 22.54 -4.72
N SER A 371 -5.22 23.35 -3.82
CA SER A 371 -4.53 23.84 -2.61
C SER A 371 -4.15 22.75 -1.60
N ALA A 372 -4.72 21.54 -1.70
CA ALA A 372 -4.38 20.40 -0.86
C ALA A 372 -3.16 19.59 -1.36
N VAL A 373 -2.59 19.92 -2.52
CA VAL A 373 -1.48 19.19 -3.15
C VAL A 373 -0.20 20.04 -3.14
N ASN A 374 0.87 19.54 -2.52
CA ASN A 374 2.11 20.27 -2.33
C ASN A 374 2.75 20.74 -3.65
N THR A 375 2.79 19.88 -4.69
CA THR A 375 3.36 20.25 -5.99
C THR A 375 2.55 21.35 -6.69
N SER A 376 1.22 21.28 -6.62
CA SER A 376 0.32 22.30 -7.17
C SER A 376 0.42 23.64 -6.43
N LYS A 377 0.69 23.62 -5.11
CA LYS A 377 1.04 24.83 -4.34
C LYS A 377 2.37 25.43 -4.81
N ILE A 378 3.43 24.62 -4.89
CA ILE A 378 4.76 25.05 -5.37
C ILE A 378 4.68 25.60 -6.81
N GLN A 379 3.86 25.02 -7.68
CA GLN A 379 3.60 25.55 -9.01
C GLN A 379 2.88 26.91 -9.00
N LYS A 380 1.83 27.08 -8.19
CA LYS A 380 1.14 28.37 -8.05
C LYS A 380 2.11 29.45 -7.54
N GLU A 381 2.96 29.10 -6.59
CA GLU A 381 4.02 29.96 -6.04
C GLU A 381 5.10 30.28 -7.09
N TYR A 382 5.53 29.30 -7.90
CA TYR A 382 6.44 29.53 -9.03
C TYR A 382 5.81 30.45 -10.09
N LEU A 383 4.59 30.17 -10.55
CA LEU A 383 3.96 30.96 -11.62
C LEU A 383 3.70 32.40 -11.16
N THR A 384 3.41 32.59 -9.87
CA THR A 384 3.24 33.93 -9.27
C THR A 384 4.57 34.64 -8.99
N SER A 385 5.64 33.92 -8.61
CA SER A 385 6.95 34.52 -8.31
C SER A 385 7.86 34.73 -9.52
N GLN A 386 7.76 33.86 -10.54
CA GLN A 386 8.20 34.15 -11.91
C GLN A 386 7.20 35.04 -12.66
N GLN A 387 6.18 35.53 -11.94
CA GLN A 387 5.27 36.58 -12.38
C GLN A 387 4.26 36.18 -13.47
N ILE A 388 4.55 35.13 -14.28
CA ILE A 388 3.72 34.46 -15.30
C ILE A 388 2.20 34.45 -15.03
N THR A 389 1.78 34.32 -13.77
CA THR A 389 0.38 34.46 -13.33
C THR A 389 0.22 35.39 -12.14
N GLN A 390 -0.95 36.00 -11.99
CA GLN A 390 -1.43 36.56 -10.72
C GLN A 390 -2.61 35.75 -10.17
N GLU A 391 -2.87 35.81 -8.87
CA GLU A 391 -4.13 35.29 -8.33
C GLU A 391 -5.31 36.15 -8.83
N TRP A 392 -6.49 35.54 -9.03
CA TRP A 392 -7.72 36.33 -9.10
C TRP A 392 -8.01 36.89 -7.69
N ASN A 393 -8.55 38.11 -7.60
CA ASN A 393 -8.97 38.62 -6.30
C ASN A 393 -10.31 37.98 -5.96
N GLN A 394 -10.34 37.14 -4.91
CA GLN A 394 -11.51 36.38 -4.46
C GLN A 394 -12.78 37.22 -4.24
N GLU A 395 -12.65 38.52 -3.95
CA GLU A 395 -13.77 39.46 -3.83
C GLU A 395 -14.42 39.82 -5.19
N ASN A 396 -13.73 39.55 -6.31
CA ASN A 396 -14.06 39.99 -7.66
C ASN A 396 -13.89 38.90 -8.76
N ASP A 397 -13.49 37.66 -8.41
CA ASP A 397 -13.30 36.51 -9.32
C ASP A 397 -14.40 36.40 -10.41
N LYS A 398 -15.68 36.48 -10.03
CA LYS A 398 -16.81 36.38 -10.97
C LYS A 398 -16.86 37.53 -11.99
N HIS A 399 -16.43 38.73 -11.60
CA HIS A 399 -16.34 39.87 -12.52
C HIS A 399 -15.21 39.67 -13.52
N GLN A 400 -14.04 39.19 -13.06
CA GLN A 400 -12.91 38.85 -13.91
C GLN A 400 -13.26 37.70 -14.88
N GLN A 401 -13.99 36.67 -14.42
CA GLN A 401 -14.53 35.62 -15.30
C GLN A 401 -15.51 36.18 -16.34
N LYS A 402 -16.41 37.09 -15.96
CA LYS A 402 -17.35 37.74 -16.88
C LYS A 402 -16.61 38.53 -17.96
N GLN A 403 -15.69 39.41 -17.59
CA GLN A 403 -14.90 40.21 -18.52
C GLN A 403 -14.03 39.35 -19.46
N PHE A 404 -13.53 38.21 -18.98
CA PHE A 404 -12.81 37.25 -19.83
C PHE A 404 -13.74 36.55 -20.83
N VAL A 405 -14.91 36.07 -20.39
CA VAL A 405 -15.88 35.40 -21.29
C VAL A 405 -16.46 36.38 -22.33
N GLU A 406 -16.61 37.66 -21.97
CA GLU A 406 -16.92 38.75 -22.90
C GLU A 406 -15.85 38.91 -23.99
N SER A 407 -14.56 38.92 -23.62
CA SER A 407 -13.46 39.11 -24.59
C SER A 407 -13.33 37.98 -25.62
N LEU A 408 -13.77 36.76 -25.28
CA LEU A 408 -13.79 35.61 -26.20
C LEU A 408 -14.84 35.74 -27.32
N ASN A 409 -15.79 36.69 -27.22
CA ASN A 409 -16.86 36.94 -28.19
C ASN A 409 -17.67 35.65 -28.55
N ILE A 410 -17.93 34.81 -27.54
CA ILE A 410 -18.64 33.53 -27.71
C ILE A 410 -20.16 33.74 -27.85
N PHE A 411 -20.73 34.62 -27.05
CA PHE A 411 -22.16 34.94 -27.05
C PHE A 411 -22.44 36.18 -27.91
N THR A 412 -23.53 36.17 -28.67
CA THR A 412 -23.83 37.19 -29.69
C THR A 412 -25.30 37.55 -29.72
N GLY A 413 -25.61 38.84 -29.90
CA GLY A 413 -26.98 39.38 -29.88
C GLY A 413 -27.24 40.29 -28.68
N ASP A 414 -28.45 40.82 -28.59
CA ASP A 414 -28.85 41.76 -27.53
C ASP A 414 -28.96 41.09 -26.15
N ASP A 415 -29.11 39.76 -26.11
CA ASP A 415 -29.22 38.93 -24.91
C ASP A 415 -27.87 38.42 -24.36
N LYS A 416 -26.75 38.75 -25.03
CA LYS A 416 -25.40 38.28 -24.69
C LYS A 416 -25.03 38.49 -23.21
N ASP A 417 -25.41 39.63 -22.62
CA ASP A 417 -24.99 40.01 -21.26
C ASP A 417 -25.76 39.20 -20.21
N GLU A 418 -26.99 38.78 -20.50
CA GLU A 418 -27.74 37.82 -19.68
C GLU A 418 -27.11 36.44 -19.79
N LYS A 419 -26.86 35.95 -21.01
CA LYS A 419 -26.23 34.63 -21.27
C LYS A 419 -24.89 34.47 -20.57
N ILE A 420 -24.02 35.48 -20.64
CA ILE A 420 -22.72 35.50 -19.93
C ILE A 420 -22.92 35.48 -18.42
N THR A 421 -23.86 36.29 -17.89
CA THR A 421 -24.14 36.34 -16.44
C THR A 421 -24.73 35.02 -15.93
N LYS A 422 -25.56 34.36 -16.73
CA LYS A 422 -26.10 33.01 -16.47
C LYS A 422 -25.01 31.95 -16.50
N PHE A 423 -24.10 32.00 -17.49
CA PHE A 423 -22.96 31.09 -17.59
C PHE A 423 -22.04 31.20 -16.36
N VAL A 424 -21.55 32.41 -16.03
CA VAL A 424 -20.62 32.62 -14.91
C VAL A 424 -21.21 32.23 -13.55
N ASN A 425 -22.54 32.35 -13.38
CA ASN A 425 -23.21 31.87 -12.18
C ASN A 425 -23.43 30.34 -12.15
N THR A 426 -23.43 29.66 -13.29
CA THR A 426 -23.63 28.20 -13.41
C THR A 426 -22.30 27.43 -13.42
N GLN A 427 -21.26 28.01 -14.03
CA GLN A 427 -19.94 27.41 -14.25
C GLN A 427 -18.85 28.33 -13.70
N TYR A 428 -18.86 28.53 -12.38
CA TYR A 428 -17.90 29.38 -11.69
C TYR A 428 -16.57 28.64 -11.45
N PHE A 429 -15.45 29.22 -11.90
CA PHE A 429 -14.13 28.59 -11.79
C PHE A 429 -13.38 29.08 -10.55
N THR A 430 -13.38 28.28 -9.47
CA THR A 430 -12.66 28.57 -8.22
C THR A 430 -11.19 28.18 -8.28
N ASN A 431 -10.34 28.86 -7.50
CA ASN A 431 -8.90 28.59 -7.38
C ASN A 431 -8.13 28.63 -8.72
N THR A 432 -8.57 29.47 -9.64
CA THR A 432 -7.87 29.80 -10.89
C THR A 432 -6.76 30.83 -10.67
N THR A 433 -5.93 31.05 -11.68
CA THR A 433 -5.04 32.20 -11.76
C THR A 433 -5.23 32.97 -13.06
N ALA A 434 -4.96 34.27 -13.03
CA ALA A 434 -4.99 35.14 -14.20
C ALA A 434 -3.63 35.08 -14.88
N PHE A 435 -3.61 34.40 -16.02
CA PHE A 435 -2.61 34.64 -17.06
C PHE A 435 -3.05 35.89 -17.85
N ASN A 436 -2.10 36.75 -18.22
CA ASN A 436 -2.26 37.87 -19.16
C ASN A 436 -3.40 38.91 -18.86
N TYR A 437 -4.05 38.91 -17.69
CA TYR A 437 -5.19 39.82 -17.39
C TYR A 437 -4.76 41.06 -16.58
N GLY A 438 -4.07 41.99 -17.24
CA GLY A 438 -3.72 43.30 -16.67
C GLY A 438 -4.89 44.31 -16.77
N SER A 439 -5.11 45.11 -15.73
CA SER A 439 -6.18 46.13 -15.70
C SER A 439 -5.79 47.47 -16.32
N GLN A 440 -4.52 47.66 -16.70
CA GLN A 440 -4.02 48.88 -17.36
C GLN A 440 -3.14 48.53 -18.58
N THR A 441 -3.27 49.34 -19.63
CA THR A 441 -2.75 49.05 -20.98
C THR A 441 -1.29 49.47 -21.21
N SER A 442 -0.59 49.99 -20.19
CA SER A 442 0.76 50.53 -20.30
C SER A 442 1.87 49.58 -19.84
N GLU A 443 1.56 48.55 -19.06
CA GLU A 443 2.52 47.55 -18.60
C GLU A 443 2.18 46.18 -19.19
N SER A 444 3.07 45.68 -20.05
CA SER A 444 3.07 44.28 -20.51
C SER A 444 3.42 43.40 -19.32
N LEU A 445 2.43 43.13 -18.46
CA LEU A 445 2.62 42.36 -17.24
C LEU A 445 3.12 40.96 -17.59
N PHE A 446 2.27 40.04 -18.08
CA PHE A 446 2.69 38.65 -18.34
C PHE A 446 2.27 38.13 -19.70
N LYS A 447 3.12 37.24 -20.24
CA LYS A 447 3.13 36.76 -21.63
C LYS A 447 3.20 35.23 -21.68
N VAL A 448 2.04 34.57 -21.64
CA VAL A 448 1.89 33.24 -22.25
C VAL A 448 1.24 33.45 -23.61
N ASP A 449 2.03 33.36 -24.68
CA ASP A 449 1.63 33.69 -26.05
C ASP A 449 1.20 32.44 -26.84
N GLU A 450 1.87 31.29 -26.61
CA GLU A 450 1.50 29.97 -27.14
C GLU A 450 1.79 28.87 -26.11
N ILE A 451 1.25 27.67 -26.34
CA ILE A 451 1.30 26.52 -25.44
C ILE A 451 1.69 25.28 -26.23
N LEU A 452 2.69 24.54 -25.75
CA LEU A 452 3.06 23.23 -26.26
C LEU A 452 2.40 22.12 -25.44
N PHE A 453 1.65 21.24 -26.10
CA PHE A 453 0.95 20.11 -25.49
C PHE A 453 1.58 18.78 -25.93
N PHE A 454 2.00 17.97 -24.96
CA PHE A 454 2.57 16.65 -25.16
C PHE A 454 1.56 15.58 -24.74
N ASP A 455 1.15 14.74 -25.68
CA ASP A 455 0.25 13.63 -25.39
C ASP A 455 1.01 12.56 -24.58
N LYS A 456 0.43 12.12 -23.47
CA LYS A 456 1.10 11.16 -22.56
C LYS A 456 1.34 9.78 -23.17
N THR A 457 0.75 9.50 -24.32
CA THR A 457 0.98 8.26 -25.08
C THR A 457 2.16 8.34 -26.06
N GLN A 458 2.83 9.50 -26.20
CA GLN A 458 3.94 9.67 -27.15
C GLN A 458 5.17 8.82 -26.81
N GLU A 459 5.73 8.17 -27.82
CA GLU A 459 7.07 7.58 -27.73
C GLU A 459 8.13 8.65 -27.42
N ASN A 460 9.08 8.29 -26.54
CA ASN A 460 10.18 9.16 -26.09
C ASN A 460 9.71 10.48 -25.40
N LEU A 461 8.45 10.56 -24.95
CA LEU A 461 7.82 11.72 -24.28
C LEU A 461 8.76 12.57 -23.40
N ASN A 462 9.51 11.94 -22.50
CA ASN A 462 10.37 12.68 -21.58
C ASN A 462 11.55 13.35 -22.28
N LYS A 463 12.15 12.72 -23.30
CA LYS A 463 13.18 13.34 -24.16
C LYS A 463 12.60 14.46 -25.02
N ASN A 464 11.36 14.27 -25.49
CA ASN A 464 10.62 15.30 -26.25
C ASN A 464 10.36 16.54 -25.39
N ILE A 465 10.12 16.36 -24.08
CA ILE A 465 9.98 17.43 -23.10
C ILE A 465 11.35 18.05 -22.79
N GLU A 466 12.38 17.23 -22.51
CA GLU A 466 13.76 17.68 -22.25
C GLU A 466 14.34 18.56 -23.38
N SER A 467 14.02 18.27 -24.65
CA SER A 467 14.49 19.07 -25.80
C SER A 467 13.83 20.44 -25.92
N VAL A 468 12.80 20.72 -25.12
CA VAL A 468 12.02 21.97 -25.14
C VAL A 468 12.25 22.82 -23.90
N LEU A 469 12.30 22.23 -22.70
CA LEU A 469 12.29 23.01 -21.45
C LEU A 469 13.45 24.02 -21.37
N GLY A 470 13.10 25.29 -21.11
CA GLY A 470 14.05 26.40 -20.96
C GLY A 470 14.76 26.86 -22.24
N GLN A 471 14.46 26.27 -23.41
CA GLN A 471 15.05 26.69 -24.69
C GLN A 471 14.38 27.97 -25.24
N THR A 472 15.06 28.67 -26.16
CA THR A 472 14.46 29.75 -26.97
C THR A 472 14.61 29.40 -28.46
N LYS A 473 13.49 29.25 -29.17
CA LYS A 473 13.42 28.76 -30.56
C LYS A 473 12.18 29.29 -31.29
N SER A 474 12.11 29.12 -32.61
CA SER A 474 10.84 29.35 -33.34
C SER A 474 9.80 28.27 -33.01
N LEU A 475 8.51 28.61 -33.09
CA LEU A 475 7.41 27.66 -32.82
C LEU A 475 7.47 26.40 -33.71
N ASN A 476 7.81 26.58 -34.99
CA ASN A 476 7.97 25.47 -35.95
C ASN A 476 9.13 24.54 -35.57
N GLU A 477 10.23 25.08 -35.02
CA GLU A 477 11.35 24.27 -34.54
C GLU A 477 10.96 23.47 -33.28
N PHE A 478 10.24 24.07 -32.33
CA PHE A 478 9.70 23.34 -31.19
C PHE A 478 8.81 22.18 -31.62
N VAL A 479 7.81 22.43 -32.46
CA VAL A 479 6.86 21.40 -32.93
C VAL A 479 7.59 20.27 -33.67
N SER A 480 8.52 20.60 -34.57
CA SER A 480 9.24 19.60 -35.37
C SER A 480 10.27 18.79 -34.58
N THR A 481 10.99 19.41 -33.63
CA THR A 481 12.02 18.72 -32.82
C THR A 481 11.47 17.92 -31.64
N SER A 482 10.24 18.21 -31.20
CA SER A 482 9.64 17.58 -30.00
C SER A 482 8.35 16.80 -30.24
N LYS A 483 7.71 16.92 -31.43
CA LYS A 483 6.36 16.38 -31.70
C LYS A 483 5.27 16.93 -30.77
N ALA A 484 5.50 18.09 -30.14
CA ALA A 484 4.47 18.81 -29.41
C ALA A 484 3.33 19.26 -30.33
N LEU A 485 2.12 19.29 -29.77
CA LEU A 485 0.94 19.93 -30.36
C LEU A 485 0.86 21.39 -29.87
N THR A 486 0.05 22.19 -30.53
CA THR A 486 -0.23 23.61 -30.27
C THR A 486 -1.73 23.82 -30.01
N LYS A 487 -2.15 25.04 -29.60
CA LYS A 487 -3.58 25.39 -29.44
C LYS A 487 -4.43 25.02 -30.67
N THR A 488 -3.85 25.15 -31.87
CA THR A 488 -4.52 24.94 -33.16
C THR A 488 -4.46 23.50 -33.68
N THR A 489 -3.51 22.68 -33.22
CA THR A 489 -3.31 21.31 -33.71
C THR A 489 -3.82 20.22 -32.76
N ILE A 490 -4.08 20.54 -31.49
CA ILE A 490 -4.65 19.60 -30.52
C ILE A 490 -6.11 19.24 -30.85
N LYS A 491 -6.34 17.96 -31.21
CA LYS A 491 -7.66 17.48 -31.65
C LYS A 491 -8.54 16.99 -30.52
N ASN A 492 -8.00 16.22 -29.56
CA ASN A 492 -8.78 15.65 -28.47
C ASN A 492 -8.56 16.41 -27.16
N THR A 493 -9.65 16.85 -26.53
CA THR A 493 -9.65 17.53 -25.22
C THR A 493 -10.74 16.96 -24.29
N GLN A 494 -11.27 15.77 -24.56
CA GLN A 494 -12.30 15.13 -23.72
C GLN A 494 -11.66 14.18 -22.71
N ASN A 495 -11.48 14.65 -21.47
CA ASN A 495 -10.98 13.86 -20.34
C ASN A 495 -9.60 13.20 -20.58
N ILE A 496 -8.81 13.70 -21.54
CA ILE A 496 -7.41 13.29 -21.74
C ILE A 496 -6.49 14.17 -20.92
N SER A 497 -5.42 13.57 -20.39
CA SER A 497 -4.36 14.31 -19.72
C SER A 497 -3.15 14.56 -20.64
N TYR A 498 -2.65 15.79 -20.63
CA TYR A 498 -1.46 16.24 -21.37
C TYR A 498 -0.38 16.72 -20.40
N TYR A 499 0.89 16.66 -20.80
CA TYR A 499 1.93 17.52 -20.22
C TYR A 499 2.04 18.79 -21.06
N VAL A 500 2.28 19.93 -20.42
CA VAL A 500 2.25 21.24 -21.06
C VAL A 500 3.46 22.07 -20.70
N VAL A 501 3.99 22.79 -21.69
CA VAL A 501 5.00 23.84 -21.54
C VAL A 501 4.44 25.13 -22.10
N PHE A 502 4.46 26.21 -21.30
CA PHE A 502 4.09 27.54 -21.75
C PHE A 502 5.25 28.20 -22.52
N LEU A 503 4.90 28.99 -23.53
CA LEU A 503 5.83 29.77 -24.33
C LEU A 503 5.58 31.27 -24.17
N THR A 504 6.67 32.04 -24.12
CA THR A 504 6.68 33.51 -24.12
C THR A 504 7.40 34.01 -25.36
N GLU A 505 6.73 34.79 -26.20
CA GLU A 505 7.31 35.37 -27.41
C GLU A 505 8.23 36.56 -27.08
N ASP A 506 9.42 36.59 -27.68
CA ASP A 506 10.38 37.68 -27.59
C ASP A 506 10.14 38.75 -28.68
N LYS A 507 11.11 39.65 -28.90
CA LYS A 507 10.97 40.75 -29.87
C LYS A 507 11.25 40.33 -31.32
N ASP A 508 11.82 39.15 -31.51
CA ASP A 508 12.31 38.67 -32.80
C ASP A 508 11.40 37.56 -33.37
N GLY A 509 10.24 37.32 -32.74
CA GLY A 509 9.28 36.27 -33.12
C GLY A 509 9.70 34.86 -32.72
N ASN A 510 10.69 34.74 -31.82
CA ASN A 510 11.04 33.46 -31.21
C ASN A 510 10.34 33.32 -29.86
N TYR A 511 10.24 32.07 -29.41
CA TYR A 511 9.50 31.69 -28.21
C TYR A 511 10.49 31.14 -27.19
N LYS A 512 10.43 31.66 -25.96
CA LYS A 512 11.13 31.10 -24.80
C LYS A 512 10.20 30.13 -24.08
N ALA A 513 10.64 28.88 -23.93
CA ALA A 513 9.91 27.85 -23.22
C ALA A 513 10.10 27.93 -21.71
N ALA A 514 9.05 27.65 -20.95
CA ALA A 514 9.14 27.48 -19.50
C ALA A 514 10.10 26.33 -19.12
N ASN A 515 10.72 26.42 -17.95
CA ASN A 515 11.71 25.43 -17.46
C ASN A 515 11.08 24.24 -16.72
N ARG A 516 9.75 24.12 -16.73
CA ARG A 516 8.98 23.03 -16.12
C ARG A 516 7.78 22.67 -17.00
N THR A 517 7.32 21.43 -16.89
CA THR A 517 5.98 21.07 -17.39
C THR A 517 4.93 21.22 -16.30
N LEU A 518 3.70 21.38 -16.74
CA LEU A 518 2.49 21.25 -15.93
C LEU A 518 1.69 20.05 -16.44
N ASN A 519 1.03 19.31 -15.55
CA ASN A 519 0.17 18.19 -15.90
C ASN A 519 -1.29 18.65 -15.87
N PHE A 520 -2.02 18.48 -16.96
CA PHE A 520 -3.42 18.89 -17.05
C PHE A 520 -4.34 17.77 -17.49
N LEU A 521 -5.52 17.69 -16.88
CA LEU A 521 -6.69 16.98 -17.39
C LEU A 521 -7.65 18.01 -18.00
N PHE A 522 -7.94 17.87 -19.30
CA PHE A 522 -8.91 18.74 -19.95
C PHE A 522 -10.35 18.35 -19.63
N GLN A 523 -11.16 19.36 -19.29
CA GLN A 523 -12.59 19.23 -19.03
C GLN A 523 -13.36 20.15 -19.99
N GLN A 524 -14.01 19.58 -21.00
CA GLN A 524 -14.83 20.37 -21.93
C GLN A 524 -16.07 20.95 -21.23
N VAL A 525 -16.34 22.22 -21.47
CA VAL A 525 -17.55 22.92 -21.03
C VAL A 525 -18.24 23.46 -22.29
N VAL A 526 -19.41 22.92 -22.61
CA VAL A 526 -20.17 23.33 -23.80
C VAL A 526 -20.88 24.65 -23.52
N MET A 527 -20.54 25.66 -24.30
CA MET A 527 -21.17 26.98 -24.30
C MET A 527 -22.37 26.91 -25.25
N VAL A 528 -23.56 26.74 -24.68
CA VAL A 528 -24.82 26.88 -25.43
C VAL A 528 -25.18 28.36 -25.45
N ASP A 529 -25.23 28.93 -26.66
CA ASP A 529 -25.75 30.25 -26.98
C ASP A 529 -27.26 30.17 -27.27
#